data_AF-A0A3D0PRW7-F1
#
_entry.id   AF-A0A3D0PRW7-F1
#
_cell.length_a   1.000
_cell.length_b   1.000
_cell.length_c   1.000
_cell.angle_alpha   90.00
_cell.angle_beta   90.00
_cell.angle_gamma   90.00
#
_symmetry.space_group_name_H-M   'P 1'
#
loop_
_entity.id
_entity.type
_entity.pdbx_description
1 polymer ?
#
loop_
_entity_poly.entity_id
_entity_poly.type
_entity_poly.pdbx_seq_one_letter_code
_entity_poly.pdbx_strand_id
1 'polypeptide(L)'
;MLGTDIAIDLGTYAVKVYVEGKGIVVNEPAVVAVRTATDEVLAVGSKAFDMLGRTSDQIKVIHPLTMGVISDFELARYMVNYYIQQL
;
A
#
# COMPACT_ATOMS: atom_id res chain seq x y z
N MET A 1 12.31 -1.94 -24.74
CA MET A 1 11.14 -1.14 -24.32
C MET A 1 11.68 0.15 -23.75
N LEU A 2 11.15 1.30 -24.16
CA LEU A 2 11.36 2.55 -23.43
C LEU A 2 10.83 2.33 -22.00
N GLY A 3 11.54 2.82 -20.99
CA GLY A 3 11.09 2.73 -19.60
C GLY A 3 9.75 3.44 -19.40
N THR A 4 8.95 2.96 -18.45
CA THR A 4 7.73 3.67 -18.04
C THR A 4 8.11 4.70 -16.99
N ASP A 5 7.93 5.98 -17.28
CA ASP A 5 8.15 7.05 -16.31
C ASP A 5 6.96 7.14 -15.35
N ILE A 6 7.28 7.06 -14.04
CA ILE A 6 6.29 7.03 -12.96
C ILE A 6 6.65 8.04 -11.88
N ALA A 7 5.62 8.60 -11.24
CA ALA A 7 5.75 9.36 -10.00
C ALA A 7 4.88 8.71 -8.92
N ILE A 8 5.43 8.53 -7.72
CA ILE A 8 4.74 7.91 -6.58
C ILE A 8 4.62 8.95 -5.47
N ASP A 9 3.38 9.24 -5.08
CA ASP A 9 3.06 9.95 -3.83
C ASP A 9 2.81 8.89 -2.75
N LEU A 10 3.80 8.70 -1.88
CA LEU A 10 3.76 7.74 -0.79
C LEU A 10 3.35 8.45 0.50
N GLY A 11 2.06 8.74 0.64
CA GLY A 11 1.50 9.44 1.79
C GLY A 11 1.21 8.53 2.98
N THR A 12 1.05 9.13 4.16
CA THR A 12 0.57 8.42 5.38
C THR A 12 -0.87 7.91 5.23
N TYR A 13 -1.71 8.65 4.51
CA TYR A 13 -3.13 8.29 4.32
C TYR A 13 -3.38 7.51 3.03
N ALA A 14 -2.75 7.90 1.92
CA ALA A 14 -3.00 7.33 0.61
C ALA A 14 -1.70 7.22 -0.20
N VAL A 15 -1.67 6.24 -1.10
CA VAL A 15 -0.66 6.08 -2.14
C VAL A 15 -1.27 6.45 -3.47
N LYS A 16 -0.57 7.28 -4.24
CA LYS A 16 -0.94 7.56 -5.63
C LYS A 16 0.22 7.24 -6.56
N VAL A 17 -0.12 6.73 -7.73
CA VAL A 17 0.85 6.50 -8.80
C VAL A 17 0.37 7.20 -10.05
N TYR A 18 1.22 8.08 -10.56
CA TYR A 18 1.07 8.71 -11.86
C TYR A 18 1.96 7.99 -12.88
N VAL A 19 1.42 7.74 -14.07
CA VAL A 19 2.17 7.23 -15.22
C VAL A 19 2.09 8.25 -16.34
N GLU A 20 3.23 8.58 -16.95
CA GLU A 20 3.29 9.52 -18.06
C GLU A 20 2.31 9.12 -19.18
N GLY A 21 1.52 10.08 -19.65
CA GLY A 21 0.49 9.87 -20.69
C GLY A 21 -0.79 9.14 -20.23
N LYS A 22 -0.82 8.53 -19.04
CA LYS A 22 -2.02 7.88 -18.47
C LYS A 22 -2.66 8.68 -17.33
N GLY A 23 -1.92 9.55 -16.66
CA GLY A 23 -2.42 10.26 -15.49
C GLY A 23 -2.25 9.45 -14.20
N ILE A 24 -3.10 9.73 -13.20
CA ILE A 24 -3.13 8.98 -11.93
C ILE A 24 -3.84 7.64 -12.19
N VAL A 25 -3.09 6.55 -12.07
CA VAL A 25 -3.58 5.18 -12.31
C VAL A 25 -3.77 4.38 -11.02
N VAL A 26 -3.18 4.84 -9.90
CA VAL A 26 -3.43 4.31 -8.55
C VAL A 26 -3.80 5.46 -7.63
N ASN A 27 -4.82 5.27 -6.80
CA ASN A 27 -5.20 6.17 -5.72
C ASN A 27 -5.89 5.35 -4.62
N GLU A 28 -5.10 4.81 -3.71
CA GLU A 28 -5.52 3.80 -2.74
C GLU A 28 -5.14 4.19 -1.32
N PRO A 29 -5.89 3.77 -0.28
CA PRO A 29 -5.47 3.90 1.10
C PRO A 29 -4.06 3.31 1.36
N ALA A 30 -3.24 4.00 2.15
CA ALA A 30 -1.88 3.57 2.50
C ALA A 30 -1.89 2.57 3.68
N VAL A 31 -2.56 1.43 3.48
CA VAL A 31 -2.71 0.37 4.47
C VAL A 31 -2.47 -1.02 3.90
N VAL A 32 -1.98 -1.91 4.76
CA VAL A 32 -1.74 -3.33 4.47
C VAL A 32 -2.39 -4.16 5.57
N ALA A 33 -3.13 -5.20 5.19
CA ALA A 33 -3.68 -6.16 6.12
C ALA A 33 -2.80 -7.40 6.19
N VAL A 34 -2.41 -7.82 7.38
CA VAL A 34 -1.52 -8.96 7.62
C VAL A 34 -2.12 -9.95 8.60
N ARG A 35 -1.76 -11.23 8.46
CA ARG A 35 -2.03 -12.26 9.46
C ARG A 35 -1.04 -12.12 10.61
N THR A 36 -1.52 -11.92 11.84
CA THR A 36 -0.67 -11.62 13.00
C THR A 36 0.29 -12.74 13.40
N ALA A 37 -0.04 -14.00 13.07
CA ALA A 37 0.80 -15.15 13.41
C ALA A 37 1.97 -15.38 12.45
N THR A 38 1.90 -14.85 11.22
CA THR A 38 2.84 -15.20 10.14
C THR A 38 3.38 -13.99 9.38
N ASP A 39 2.84 -12.79 9.64
CA ASP A 39 3.06 -11.58 8.87
C ASP A 39 2.73 -11.73 7.36
N GLU A 40 1.92 -12.73 7.02
CA GLU A 40 1.43 -12.93 5.67
C GLU A 40 0.54 -11.76 5.26
N VAL A 41 0.89 -11.09 4.14
CA VAL A 41 0.06 -10.03 3.57
C VAL A 41 -1.18 -10.62 2.93
N LEU A 42 -2.35 -10.21 3.43
CA LEU A 42 -3.66 -10.67 2.97
C LEU A 42 -4.28 -9.70 1.97
N ALA A 43 -4.06 -8.40 2.14
CA ALA A 43 -4.59 -7.36 1.27
C ALA A 43 -3.77 -6.06 1.37
N VAL A 44 -3.89 -5.22 0.35
CA VAL A 44 -3.31 -3.86 0.28
C VAL A 44 -4.41 -2.90 -0.19
N GLY A 45 -4.31 -1.62 0.19
CA GLY A 45 -5.20 -0.58 -0.33
C GLY A 45 -6.61 -0.69 0.23
N SER A 46 -7.62 -0.41 -0.61
CA SER A 46 -9.03 -0.41 -0.22
C SER A 46 -9.47 -1.74 0.40
N LYS A 47 -8.98 -2.87 -0.12
CA LYS A 47 -9.31 -4.19 0.44
C LYS A 47 -8.79 -4.37 1.86
N ALA A 48 -7.60 -3.84 2.18
CA ALA A 48 -7.09 -3.85 3.54
C ALA A 48 -7.82 -2.84 4.43
N PHE A 49 -8.18 -1.69 3.88
CA PHE A 49 -8.95 -0.66 4.58
C PHE A 49 -10.35 -1.14 4.99
N ASP A 50 -11.02 -1.90 4.12
CA ASP A 50 -12.35 -2.48 4.39
C ASP A 50 -12.34 -3.46 5.57
N MET A 51 -11.17 -3.99 5.93
CA MET A 51 -11.00 -4.87 7.09
C MET A 51 -10.90 -4.08 8.41
N LEU A 52 -10.63 -2.77 8.37
CA LEU A 52 -10.46 -1.95 9.58
C LEU A 52 -11.72 -2.01 10.47
N GLY A 53 -11.53 -2.41 11.72
CA GLY A 53 -12.63 -2.57 12.69
C GLY A 53 -13.56 -3.75 12.41
N ARG A 54 -13.21 -4.62 11.44
CA ARG A 54 -13.99 -5.81 11.04
C ARG A 54 -13.15 -7.10 11.07
N THR A 55 -11.94 -7.05 11.65
CA THR A 55 -11.05 -8.20 11.81
C THR A 55 -11.18 -8.85 13.18
N SER A 56 -10.96 -10.16 13.23
CA SER A 56 -10.57 -10.85 14.47
C SER A 56 -9.13 -10.50 14.87
N ASP A 57 -8.72 -10.83 16.09
CA ASP A 57 -7.34 -10.64 16.60
C ASP A 57 -6.24 -11.30 15.74
N GLN A 58 -6.61 -12.20 14.83
CA GLN A 58 -5.70 -12.87 13.89
C GLN A 58 -5.29 -12.01 12.69
N ILE A 59 -5.95 -10.85 12.45
CA ILE A 59 -5.64 -9.97 11.32
C ILE A 59 -5.46 -8.54 11.82
N LYS A 60 -4.35 -7.92 11.43
CA LYS A 60 -4.02 -6.54 11.74
C LYS A 60 -3.95 -5.71 10.46
N VAL A 61 -4.58 -4.54 10.48
CA VAL A 61 -4.41 -3.51 9.44
C VAL A 61 -3.34 -2.54 9.91
N ILE A 62 -2.30 -2.33 9.10
CA ILE A 62 -1.11 -1.54 9.43
C ILE A 62 -0.97 -0.41 8.42
N HIS A 63 -0.67 0.78 8.92
CA HIS A 63 -0.18 1.90 8.10
C HIS A 63 1.36 1.79 8.00
N PRO A 64 1.93 1.53 6.81
CA PRO A 64 3.39 1.43 6.67
C PRO A 64 4.11 2.78 6.82
N LEU A 65 3.37 3.87 6.67
CA LEU A 65 3.81 5.23 6.93
C LEU A 65 2.94 5.87 8.00
N THR A 66 3.58 6.57 8.94
CA THR A 66 2.92 7.27 10.04
C THR A 66 3.55 8.65 10.22
N MET A 67 2.76 9.72 10.17
CA MET A 67 3.22 11.12 10.33
C MET A 67 4.42 11.49 9.42
N GLY A 68 4.38 11.04 8.16
CA GLY A 68 5.45 11.31 7.19
C GLY A 68 6.71 10.47 7.37
N VAL A 69 6.73 9.52 8.31
CA VAL A 69 7.84 8.61 8.55
C VAL A 69 7.45 7.20 8.08
N ILE A 70 8.38 6.48 7.45
CA ILE A 70 8.21 5.04 7.20
C ILE A 70 8.30 4.34 8.55
N SER A 71 7.15 3.92 9.08
CA SER A 71 7.04 3.23 10.36
C SER A 71 7.30 1.73 10.24
N ASP A 72 7.10 1.17 9.05
CA ASP A 72 7.42 -0.22 8.73
C ASP A 72 8.04 -0.30 7.33
N PHE A 73 9.35 -0.54 7.27
CA PHE A 73 10.10 -0.56 6.01
C PHE A 73 9.69 -1.72 5.09
N GLU A 74 9.47 -2.91 5.64
CA GLU A 74 9.16 -4.09 4.84
C GLU A 74 7.77 -3.99 4.23
N LEU A 75 6.78 -3.51 5.00
CA LEU A 75 5.43 -3.29 4.47
C LEU A 75 5.37 -2.11 3.50
N ALA A 76 6.16 -1.05 3.72
CA ALA A 76 6.24 0.07 2.76
C ALA A 76 6.86 -0.40 1.43
N ARG A 77 7.95 -1.17 1.50
CA ARG A 77 8.59 -1.79 0.33
C ARG A 77 7.64 -2.75 -0.38
N TYR A 78 6.90 -3.59 0.35
CA TYR A 78 5.90 -4.48 -0.21
C TYR A 78 4.81 -3.69 -0.95
N MET A 79 4.23 -2.68 -0.32
CA MET A 79 3.15 -1.86 -0.88
C MET A 79 3.59 -1.14 -2.17
N VAL A 80 4.79 -0.57 -2.19
CA VAL A 80 5.33 0.09 -3.40
C VAL A 80 5.51 -0.94 -4.52
N ASN A 81 6.12 -2.10 -4.24
CA ASN A 81 6.30 -3.15 -5.25
C ASN A 81 4.96 -3.68 -5.76
N TYR A 82 3.98 -3.86 -4.87
CA TYR A 82 2.63 -4.32 -5.21
C TYR A 82 1.98 -3.42 -6.26
N TYR A 83 2.04 -2.08 -6.09
CA TYR A 83 1.48 -1.16 -7.07
C TYR A 83 2.31 -1.05 -8.35
N ILE A 84 3.64 -1.10 -8.27
CA ILE A 84 4.50 -1.09 -9.48
C ILE A 84 4.22 -2.30 -10.37
N GLN A 85 3.96 -3.48 -9.79
CA GLN A 85 3.63 -4.71 -10.54
C GLN A 85 2.27 -4.65 -11.25
N GLN A 86 1.42 -3.67 -10.95
CA GLN A 86 0.09 -3.49 -11.55
C GLN A 86 0.03 -2.45 -12.68
N LEU A 87 1.14 -1.75 -12.96
CA LEU A 87 1.24 -0.71 -13.99
C LEU A 87 1.45 -1.26 -15.40
#